data_AF-T1E7T2-F1
#
_entry.id   AF-T1E7T2-F1
#
_cell.length_a   1.000
_cell.length_b   1.000
_cell.length_c   1.000
_cell.angle_alpha   90.00
_cell.angle_beta   90.00
_cell.angle_gamma   90.00
#
_symmetry.space_group_name_H-M   'P 1'
#
loop_
_entity.id
_entity.type
_entity.pdbx_description
1 polymer ?
#
loop_
_entity_poly.entity_id
_entity_poly.type
_entity_poly.pdbx_seq_one_letter_code
_entity_poly.pdbx_strand_id
1 'polypeptide(L)' 'MEVVGNFEYNSKELIGHGAFAVVFKGRHRETHCPVAIKSITKKSLAKSQSLLGKEIKILQELSALKHKNVVKLLAS' A
#
# COMPACT_ATOMS: atom_id res chain seq x y z
N MET A 1 10.38 13.30 3.72
CA MET A 1 8.96 13.09 3.41
C MET A 1 8.92 12.53 2.00
N GLU A 2 8.30 11.38 1.81
CA GLU A 2 8.33 10.64 0.54
C GLU A 2 7.00 10.77 -0.17
N VAL A 3 7.04 10.89 -1.50
CA VAL A 3 5.87 11.14 -2.35
C VAL A 3 5.67 9.94 -3.28
N VAL A 4 4.42 9.47 -3.35
CA VAL A 4 3.99 8.38 -4.24
C VAL A 4 2.71 8.84 -4.95
N GLY A 5 2.86 9.38 -6.16
CA GLY A 5 1.76 10.00 -6.90
C GLY A 5 1.09 11.13 -6.11
N ASN A 6 -0.20 10.96 -5.80
CA ASN A 6 -1.01 11.91 -5.03
C ASN A 6 -0.94 11.69 -3.51
N PHE A 7 -0.09 10.78 -3.05
CA PHE A 7 0.08 10.42 -1.64
C PHE A 7 1.47 10.77 -1.14
N GLU A 8 1.58 10.93 0.17
CA GLU A 8 2.84 11.19 0.85
C GLU A 8 2.90 10.49 2.20
N TYR A 9 4.10 10.15 2.66
CA TYR A 9 4.34 9.56 3.97
C TYR A 9 5.68 9.98 4.57
N ASN A 10 5.81 9.72 5.87
CA ASN A 10 7.07 9.85 6.59
C ASN A 10 7.57 8.45 6.95
N SER A 11 8.82 8.12 6.60
CA SER A 11 9.43 6.84 6.93
C SER A 11 9.54 6.58 8.45
N LYS A 12 9.43 7.63 9.27
CA LYS A 12 9.30 7.52 10.74
C LYS A 12 7.92 7.02 11.19
N GLU A 13 6.88 7.14 10.37
CA GLU A 13 5.52 6.70 10.69
C GLU A 13 5.26 5.26 10.22
N LEU A 14 6.12 4.34 10.66
CA LEU A 14 5.99 2.91 10.37
C LEU A 14 4.85 2.31 11.21
N ILE A 15 3.94 1.58 10.55
CA ILE A 15 2.78 0.94 11.18
C ILE A 15 2.77 -0.58 11.00
N GLY A 16 3.65 -1.13 10.17
CA GLY A 16 3.80 -2.57 10.02
C GLY A 16 5.12 -2.96 9.34
N HIS A 17 5.69 -4.08 9.76
CA HIS A 17 6.90 -4.64 9.17
C HIS A 17 6.72 -6.15 9.00
N GLY A 18 6.78 -6.62 7.77
CA GLY A 18 6.67 -8.04 7.43
C GLY A 18 7.88 -8.52 6.64
N ALA A 19 7.91 -9.82 6.34
CA ALA A 19 9.02 -10.46 5.64
C ALA A 19 9.35 -9.83 4.26
N PHE A 20 8.35 -9.23 3.60
CA PHE A 20 8.46 -8.79 2.22
C PHE A 20 8.13 -7.32 2.00
N ALA A 21 7.50 -6.67 2.97
CA ALA A 21 7.00 -5.31 2.85
C ALA A 21 7.02 -4.56 4.19
N VAL A 22 7.08 -3.25 4.09
CA VAL A 22 6.96 -2.32 5.20
C VAL A 22 5.76 -1.43 4.93
N VAL A 23 4.92 -1.21 5.93
CA VAL A 23 3.72 -0.39 5.83
C VAL A 23 3.93 0.88 6.64
N PHE A 24 3.70 2.02 6.00
CA PHE A 24 3.75 3.33 6.62
C PHE A 24 2.38 3.96 6.66
N LYS A 25 2.12 4.76 7.70
CA LYS A 25 1.01 5.71 7.70
C LYS A 25 1.38 6.85 6.76
N GLY A 26 0.45 7.21 5.89
CA GLY A 26 0.57 8.33 4.97
C GLY A 26 -0.74 9.08 4.85
N ARG A 27 -0.80 9.99 3.87
CA ARG A 27 -2.02 10.75 3.55
C ARG A 27 -2.09 11.11 2.08
N HIS A 28 -3.30 11.36 1.61
CA HIS A 28 -3.49 12.07 0.34
C HIS A 28 -3.01 13.51 0.47
N ARG A 29 -2.33 14.02 -0.55
CA ARG A 29 -1.66 15.33 -0.50
C ARG A 29 -2.64 16.50 -0.44
N GLU A 30 -3.76 16.40 -1.16
CA GLU A 30 -4.79 17.46 -1.20
C GLU A 30 -5.84 17.32 -0.10
N THR A 31 -6.49 16.15 0.01
CA THR A 31 -7.58 15.94 0.97
C THR A 31 -7.11 15.65 2.40
N HIS A 32 -5.82 15.38 2.59
CA HIS A 32 -5.22 14.93 3.86
C HIS A 32 -5.85 13.65 4.45
N CYS A 33 -6.66 12.92 3.68
CA CYS A 33 -7.22 11.65 4.10
C CYS A 33 -6.10 10.64 4.43
N PRO A 34 -6.15 9.97 5.60
CA PRO A 34 -5.13 9.01 6.00
C PRO A 34 -5.15 7.76 5.11
N VAL A 35 -3.97 7.24 4.79
CA VAL A 35 -3.78 6.02 3.99
C VAL A 35 -2.67 5.15 4.56
N ALA A 36 -2.63 3.88 4.16
CA ALA A 36 -1.51 2.98 4.41
C ALA A 36 -0.70 2.79 3.11
N ILE A 37 0.62 3.03 3.18
CA ILE A 37 1.52 2.84 2.04
C ILE A 37 2.36 1.59 2.29
N LYS A 38 2.09 0.52 1.54
CA LYS A 38 2.83 -0.75 1.60
C LYS A 38 4.01 -0.71 0.61
N SER A 39 5.20 -0.43 1.13
CA SER A 39 6.44 -0.42 0.36
C SER A 39 7.09 -1.80 0.33
N ILE A 40 7.57 -2.20 -0.85
CA ILE A 40 8.14 -3.53 -1.09
C ILE A 40 9.61 -3.38 -1.43
N THR A 41 10.46 -4.09 -0.69
CA THR A 41 11.90 -3.99 -0.92
C THR A 41 12.29 -4.65 -2.25
N LYS A 42 13.16 -4.00 -3.03
CA LYS A 42 13.64 -4.57 -4.31
C LYS A 42 14.29 -5.94 -4.15
N LYS A 43 14.96 -6.18 -3.01
CA LYS A 43 15.58 -7.48 -2.67
C LYS A 43 14.55 -8.60 -2.46
N SER A 44 13.33 -8.27 -2.01
CA SER A 44 12.25 -9.23 -1.82
C SER A 44 11.36 -9.39 -3.07
N LEU A 45 11.55 -8.57 -4.10
CA LEU A 45 10.65 -8.51 -5.25
C LEU A 45 10.60 -9.85 -6.02
N ALA A 46 11.74 -10.47 -6.33
CA ALA A 46 11.77 -11.75 -7.05
C ALA A 46 11.07 -12.88 -6.27
N LYS A 47 11.21 -12.91 -4.93
CA LYS A 47 10.55 -13.89 -4.06
C LYS A 47 9.05 -13.62 -3.88
N SER A 48 8.64 -12.36 -4.02
CA SER A 48 7.28 -11.91 -3.72
C SER A 48 6.44 -11.64 -4.96
N GLN A 49 7.04 -11.59 -6.16
CA GLN A 49 6.39 -11.12 -7.40
C GLN A 49 5.04 -11.81 -7.66
N SER A 50 4.98 -13.14 -7.49
CA SER A 50 3.75 -13.91 -7.67
C SER A 50 2.68 -13.62 -6.61
N LEU A 51 3.09 -13.45 -5.34
CA LEU A 51 2.19 -13.09 -4.23
C LEU A 51 1.67 -11.67 -4.38
N LEU A 52 2.50 -10.74 -4.81
CA LEU A 52 2.16 -9.33 -5.01
C LEU A 52 1.21 -9.14 -6.19
N GLY A 53 1.46 -9.83 -7.30
CA GLY A 53 0.53 -9.83 -8.43
C GLY A 53 -0.85 -10.37 -8.03
N LYS A 54 -0.89 -11.43 -7.22
CA LYS A 54 -2.15 -11.97 -6.68
C LYS A 54 -2.84 -10.98 -5.73
N GLU A 55 -2.10 -10.37 -4.82
CA GLU A 55 -2.64 -9.42 -3.85
C GLU A 55 -3.22 -8.19 -4.56
N ILE A 56 -2.49 -7.59 -5.51
CA ILE A 56 -2.97 -6.45 -6.30
C ILE A 56 -4.22 -6.84 -7.09
N LYS A 57 -4.21 -7.99 -7.79
CA LYS A 57 -5.37 -8.45 -8.57
C LYS A 57 -6.62 -8.63 -7.70
N ILE A 58 -6.49 -9.35 -6.57
CA ILE A 58 -7.59 -9.57 -5.63
C ILE A 58 -8.09 -8.23 -5.08
N LEU A 59 -7.19 -7.33 -4.67
CA LEU A 59 -7.60 -6.03 -4.13
C LEU A 59 -8.22 -5.12 -5.19
N GLN A 60 -7.79 -5.18 -6.45
CA GLN A 60 -8.43 -4.47 -7.56
C GLN A 60 -9.87 -4.96 -7.77
N GLU A 61 -10.05 -6.29 -7.86
CA GLU A 61 -11.37 -6.92 -8.01
C GLU A 61 -12.29 -6.60 -6.81
N LEU A 62 -11.78 -6.70 -5.58
CA LEU A 62 -12.56 -6.41 -4.37
C LEU A 62 -12.81 -4.91 -4.15
N SER A 63 -11.92 -4.04 -4.62
CA SER A 63 -12.13 -2.58 -4.54
C SER A 63 -13.31 -2.13 -5.38
N ALA A 64 -13.65 -2.86 -6.45
CA ALA A 64 -14.88 -2.63 -7.22
C ALA A 64 -16.15 -2.88 -6.39
N LEU A 65 -16.10 -3.81 -5.43
CA LEU A 65 -17.22 -4.13 -4.54
C LEU A 65 -17.44 -3.07 -3.45
N LYS A 66 -16.48 -2.17 -3.20
CA LYS A 66 -16.55 -1.08 -2.21
C LYS A 66 -17.08 -1.53 -0.83
N HIS A 67 -16.63 -2.70 -0.37
CA HIS A 67 -17.16 -3.29 0.85
C HIS A 67 -16.49 -2.73 2.11
N LYS A 68 -17.28 -2.31 3.11
CA LYS A 68 -16.78 -1.65 4.34
C LYS A 68 -15.80 -2.48 5.18
N ASN A 69 -15.84 -3.82 5.06
CA ASN A 69 -14.97 -4.74 5.80
C ASN A 69 -13.74 -5.20 4.99
N VAL A 70 -13.51 -4.65 3.80
CA VAL A 70 -12.37 -4.99 2.95
C VAL A 70 -11.58 -3.73 2.65
N VAL A 71 -10.26 -3.81 2.81
CA VAL A 71 -9.37 -2.69 2.48
C VAL A 71 -9.42 -2.38 0.99
N LYS A 72 -9.49 -1.09 0.66
CA LYS A 72 -9.52 -0.61 -0.73
C LYS A 72 -8.12 -0.30 -1.22
N LEU A 73 -7.80 -0.76 -2.43
CA LEU A 73 -6.62 -0.32 -3.16
C LEU A 73 -6.91 1.02 -3.84
N LEU A 74 -6.10 2.03 -3.53
CA LEU A 74 -6.26 3.39 -4.06
C LEU A 74 -5.33 3.67 -5.24
N ALA A 75 -4.14 3.06 -5.24
CA ALA A 75 -3.13 3.11 -6.28
C ALA A 75 -2.20 1.89 -6.13
N SER A 76 -1.61 1.42 -7.22
CA SER A 76 -0.63 0.32 -7.26
C SER A 76 0.42 0.57 -8.33
#